data_AF-A0A401Q3K1-F1
#
_entry.id   AF-A0A401Q3K1-F1
#
_cell.length_a   1.000
_cell.length_b   1.000
_cell.length_c   1.000
_cell.angle_alpha   90.00
_cell.angle_beta   90.00
_cell.angle_gamma   90.00
#
_symmetry.space_group_name_H-M   'P 1'
#
loop_
_entity.id
_entity.type
_entity.pdbx_description
1 polymer ?
#
loop_
_entity_poly.entity_id
_entity_poly.type
_entity_poly.pdbx_seq_one_letter_code
_entity_poly.pdbx_strand_id
1 'polypeptide(L)'
;VNGGLLRIFPEGKLQFADIEPKFDRLLFFWSDRRNPHEVQPAYATRYAITVWYFDADERTRAKDKYSTGEKGVKVELNKPSEHSLKEA
;
A
#
# COMPACT_ATOMS: atom_id res chain seq x y z
N VAL A 1 -2.10 9.35 -23.65
CA VAL A 1 -2.35 8.68 -22.35
C VAL A 1 -1.01 8.10 -21.90
N ASN A 2 -0.55 8.37 -20.67
CA ASN A 2 0.83 8.06 -20.24
C ASN A 2 1.00 6.63 -19.68
N GLY A 3 -0.03 5.79 -19.77
CA GLY A 3 -0.03 4.45 -19.17
C GLY A 3 0.05 4.48 -17.64
N GLY A 4 0.64 3.44 -17.03
CA GLY A 4 0.92 3.39 -15.58
C GLY A 4 -0.28 3.13 -14.68
N LEU A 5 -1.37 2.58 -15.23
CA LEU A 5 -2.56 2.17 -14.49
C LEU A 5 -2.22 1.06 -13.49
N LEU A 6 -2.71 1.19 -12.27
CA LEU A 6 -2.76 0.09 -11.31
C LEU A 6 -4.09 -0.65 -11.53
N ARG A 7 -4.02 -1.91 -11.95
CA ARG A 7 -5.18 -2.79 -12.09
C ARG A 7 -5.20 -3.79 -10.95
N ILE A 8 -6.30 -3.83 -10.20
CA ILE A 8 -6.53 -4.78 -9.11
C ILE A 8 -7.61 -5.77 -9.54
N PHE A 9 -7.41 -7.07 -9.27
CA PHE A 9 -8.34 -8.15 -9.54
C PHE A 9 -8.84 -8.76 -8.23
N PRO A 10 -9.89 -8.19 -7.59
CA PRO A 10 -10.35 -8.69 -6.29
C PRO A 10 -10.79 -10.15 -6.37
N GLU A 11 -10.29 -10.97 -5.43
CA GLU A 11 -10.64 -12.39 -5.35
C GLU A 11 -12.16 -12.59 -5.25
N GLY A 12 -12.68 -13.57 -6.01
CA GLY A 12 -14.11 -13.90 -6.03
C GLY A 12 -15.01 -12.87 -6.74
N LYS A 13 -14.44 -11.84 -7.39
CA LYS A 13 -15.20 -10.89 -8.22
C LYS A 13 -14.86 -11.07 -9.69
N LEU A 14 -15.87 -10.95 -10.55
CA LEU A 14 -15.72 -10.95 -12.01
C LEU A 14 -15.25 -9.60 -12.57
N GLN A 15 -15.09 -8.60 -11.71
CA GLN A 15 -14.70 -7.24 -12.07
C GLN A 15 -13.30 -6.94 -11.56
N PHE A 16 -12.57 -6.09 -12.28
CA PHE A 16 -11.31 -5.50 -11.84
C PHE A 16 -11.49 -4.00 -11.60
N ALA A 17 -10.56 -3.41 -10.87
CA ALA A 17 -10.51 -1.97 -10.62
C ALA A 17 -9.29 -1.35 -11.30
N ASP A 18 -9.53 -0.40 -12.21
CA ASP A 18 -8.48 0.40 -12.84
C ASP A 18 -8.31 1.73 -12.08
N ILE A 19 -7.10 1.95 -11.58
CA ILE A 19 -6.78 3.09 -10.72
C ILE A 19 -5.69 3.91 -11.39
N GLU A 20 -6.08 5.09 -11.88
CA GLU A 20 -5.14 6.09 -12.40
C GLU A 20 -4.20 6.59 -11.29
N PRO A 21 -2.89 6.74 -11.58
CA PRO A 21 -1.90 7.29 -10.65
C PRO A 21 -2.00 8.82 -10.58
N LYS A 22 -3.13 9.32 -10.05
CA LYS A 22 -3.37 10.75 -9.89
C LYS A 22 -2.51 11.33 -8.77
N PHE A 23 -2.03 12.55 -8.99
CA PHE A 23 -1.41 13.35 -7.93
C PHE A 23 -2.38 13.49 -6.75
N ASP A 24 -1.84 13.40 -5.53
CA ASP A 24 -2.57 13.52 -4.26
C ASP A 24 -3.66 12.45 -4.03
N ARG A 25 -3.64 11.35 -4.79
CA ARG A 25 -4.52 10.21 -4.54
C ARG A 25 -3.93 9.28 -3.48
N LEU A 26 -4.64 9.12 -2.37
CA LEU A 26 -4.40 8.05 -1.41
C LEU A 26 -5.20 6.80 -1.79
N LEU A 27 -4.58 5.63 -1.65
CA LEU A 27 -5.19 4.34 -1.97
C LEU A 27 -4.93 3.34 -0.84
N PHE A 28 -5.97 2.60 -0.45
CA PHE A 28 -5.89 1.49 0.49
C PHE A 28 -6.41 0.20 -0.16
N PHE A 29 -5.71 -0.90 0.02
CA PHE A 29 -6.16 -2.24 -0.33
C PHE A 29 -5.48 -3.29 0.56
N TRP A 30 -6.12 -4.44 0.76
CA TRP A 30 -5.54 -5.53 1.53
C TRP A 30 -4.31 -6.10 0.82
N SER A 31 -3.22 -6.27 1.56
CA SER A 31 -1.94 -6.74 1.00
C SER A 31 -1.86 -8.26 0.79
N ASP A 32 -2.86 -9.00 1.26
CA ASP A 32 -2.90 -10.45 1.10
C ASP A 32 -3.48 -10.88 -0.27
N ARG A 33 -3.81 -12.15 -0.38
CA ARG A 33 -4.27 -12.79 -1.63
C ARG A 33 -5.60 -12.26 -2.15
N ARG A 34 -6.31 -11.41 -1.40
CA ARG A 34 -7.59 -10.82 -1.85
C ARG A 34 -7.42 -9.81 -2.99
N ASN A 35 -6.23 -9.21 -3.15
CA ASN A 35 -5.98 -8.19 -4.18
C ASN A 35 -4.73 -8.47 -5.04
N PRO A 36 -4.73 -9.51 -5.88
CA PRO A 36 -3.81 -9.60 -7.02
C PRO A 36 -3.86 -8.31 -7.83
N HIS A 37 -2.70 -7.76 -8.19
CA HIS A 37 -2.64 -6.50 -8.91
C HIS A 37 -1.41 -6.41 -9.81
N GLU A 38 -1.55 -5.64 -10.88
CA GLU A 38 -0.49 -5.35 -11.83
C GLU A 38 -0.43 -3.85 -12.11
N VAL A 39 0.76 -3.36 -12.45
CA VAL A 39 0.95 -2.00 -12.96
C VAL A 39 1.20 -2.11 -14.46
N GLN A 40 0.32 -1.51 -15.27
CA GLN A 40 0.48 -1.46 -16.72
C GLN A 40 1.69 -0.62 -17.12
N PRO A 41 2.26 -0.83 -18.33
CA PRO A 41 3.38 -0.03 -18.83
C PRO A 41 3.15 1.47 -18.69
N ALA A 42 4.16 2.20 -18.22
CA ALA A 42 4.15 3.65 -18.12
C ALA A 42 5.12 4.24 -19.15
N TYR A 43 4.68 5.30 -19.84
CA TYR A 43 5.45 5.97 -20.90
C TYR A 43 5.89 7.38 -20.49
N ALA A 44 5.76 7.72 -19.21
CA ALA A 44 6.28 8.91 -18.58
C ALA A 44 6.75 8.56 -17.15
N THR A 45 7.67 9.36 -16.59
CA THR A 45 8.14 9.15 -15.21
C THR A 45 6.98 9.23 -14.21
N ARG A 46 6.89 8.24 -13.32
CA ARG A 46 5.80 8.07 -12.35
C ARG A 46 6.37 7.93 -10.93
N TYR A 47 5.97 8.80 -10.03
CA TYR A 47 6.31 8.74 -8.61
C TYR A 47 5.14 8.20 -7.78
N ALA A 48 5.45 7.38 -6.78
CA ALA A 48 4.50 6.89 -5.78
C ALA A 48 5.24 6.55 -4.49
N ILE A 49 4.55 6.64 -3.36
CA ILE A 49 5.05 6.23 -2.05
C ILE A 49 4.11 5.15 -1.52
N THR A 50 4.67 4.04 -1.04
CA THR A 50 3.90 2.91 -0.51
C THR A 50 4.28 2.65 0.93
N VAL A 51 3.27 2.48 1.78
CA VAL A 51 3.40 2.04 3.17
C VAL A 51 2.62 0.76 3.38
N TRP A 52 3.13 -0.14 4.22
CA TRP A 52 2.45 -1.36 4.64
C TRP A 52 2.19 -1.30 6.14
N TYR A 53 0.93 -1.40 6.52
CA TYR A 53 0.53 -1.52 7.92
C TYR A 53 0.57 -2.97 8.34
N PHE A 54 1.14 -3.23 9.52
CA PHE A 54 1.26 -4.58 10.06
C PHE A 54 0.06 -4.92 10.93
N ASP A 55 -0.50 -6.10 10.71
CA ASP A 55 -1.24 -6.80 11.75
C ASP A 55 -0.28 -7.31 12.83
N ALA A 56 -0.66 -7.20 14.11
CA ALA A 56 0.21 -7.54 15.22
C ALA A 56 0.45 -9.06 15.34
N ASP A 57 -0.61 -9.85 15.15
CA ASP A 57 -0.57 -11.30 15.35
C ASP A 57 0.13 -12.00 14.18
N GLU A 58 -0.22 -11.63 12.95
CA GLU A 58 0.43 -12.14 11.73
C GLU A 58 1.93 -11.86 11.76
N ARG A 59 2.31 -10.65 12.17
CA ARG A 59 3.71 -10.26 12.23
C ARG A 59 4.49 -11.05 13.27
N THR A 60 3.92 -11.28 14.45
CA THR A 60 4.59 -12.02 15.52
C THR A 60 4.94 -13.42 15.01
N ARG A 61 3.97 -14.11 14.39
CA ARG A 61 4.19 -15.42 13.75
C ARG A 61 5.23 -15.38 12.62
N ALA A 62 5.28 -14.29 11.85
CA ALA A 62 6.23 -14.15 10.75
C ALA A 62 7.68 -13.95 11.22
N LYS A 63 7.89 -13.18 12.30
CA LYS A 63 9.21 -12.97 12.91
C LYS A 63 9.85 -14.26 13.40
N ASP A 64 9.04 -15.17 13.96
CA ASP A 64 9.52 -16.46 14.46
C ASP A 64 9.99 -17.39 13.33
N LYS A 65 9.45 -17.19 12.12
CA LYS A 65 9.66 -18.09 10.98
C LYS A 65 10.66 -17.57 9.94
N TYR A 66 10.85 -16.26 9.85
CA TYR A 66 11.63 -15.64 8.78
C TYR A 66 12.56 -14.54 9.30
N SER A 67 13.78 -14.47 8.75
CA SER A 67 14.64 -13.29 8.91
C SER A 67 14.07 -12.16 8.05
N THR A 68 13.58 -11.11 8.70
CA THR A 68 12.93 -9.99 8.03
C THR A 68 13.96 -8.96 7.56
N GLY A 69 14.11 -8.77 6.24
CA GLY A 69 14.85 -7.64 5.66
C GLY A 69 14.14 -6.29 5.84
N GLU A 70 14.54 -5.24 5.10
CA GLU A 70 14.00 -3.87 5.26
C GLU A 70 12.46 -3.80 5.26
N LYS A 71 11.80 -4.61 4.42
CA LYS A 71 10.32 -4.67 4.33
C LYS A 71 9.63 -5.25 5.57
N GLY A 72 10.36 -5.87 6.51
CA GLY A 72 9.81 -6.40 7.74
C GLY A 72 10.22 -5.63 9.00
N VAL A 73 10.82 -4.45 8.87
CA VAL A 73 11.13 -3.54 9.98
C VAL A 73 9.85 -2.83 10.46
N LYS A 74 9.66 -2.67 11.78
CA LYS A 74 8.51 -1.95 12.35
C LYS A 74 8.98 -0.53 12.61
N VAL A 75 8.16 0.43 12.24
CA VAL A 75 8.27 1.78 12.76
C VAL A 75 6.96 2.11 13.46
N GLU A 76 7.03 2.87 14.54
CA GLU A 76 5.83 3.34 15.23
C GLU A 76 5.09 4.37 14.38
N LEU A 77 3.77 4.45 14.56
CA LEU A 77 2.99 5.50 13.92
C LEU A 77 3.33 6.85 14.55
N ASN A 78 3.42 7.87 13.70
CA ASN A 78 3.65 9.23 14.15
C ASN A 78 2.50 9.65 15.07
N LYS A 79 2.86 10.25 16.21
CA LYS A 79 1.90 10.95 17.07
C LYS A 79 1.64 12.34 16.50
N PRO A 80 0.45 12.93 16.69
CA PRO A 80 0.21 14.31 16.33
C PRO A 80 1.27 15.21 16.95
N SER A 81 1.82 16.14 16.16
CA SER A 81 2.68 17.18 16.72
C SER A 81 1.82 18.15 17.53
N GLU A 82 2.41 18.82 18.53
CA GLU A 82 1.68 19.78 19.37
C GLU A 82 1.02 20.91 18.57
N HIS A 83 1.54 21.23 17.38
CA HIS A 83 0.98 22.24 16.49
C HIS A 83 -0.36 21.78 15.87
N SER A 84 -0.50 20.50 15.54
CA SER A 84 -1.73 19.95 14.92
C SER A 84 -2.92 19.85 15.89
N LEU A 85 -2.66 19.90 17.20
CA LEU A 85 -3.72 19.87 18.23
C LEU A 85 -4.38 21.23 18.47
N LYS A 86 -3.76 22.33 18.00
CA LYS A 86 -4.28 23.70 18.20
C LYS A 86 -5.23 24.16 17.11
N GLU A 87 -5.30 23.43 15.99
CA GLU A 87 -6.08 23.77 14.79
C GLU A 87 -7.31 22.86 14.59
N ALA A 88 -7.59 21.95 15.55
CA ALA A 88 -8.69 21.00 15.50
C ALA A 88 -9.89 21.42 16.35
#